data_AF-A0A7T7ALN8-F1
#
_entry.id   AF-A0A7T7ALN8-F1
#
_cell.length_a   1.000
_cell.length_b   1.000
_cell.length_c   1.000
_cell.angle_alpha   90.00
_cell.angle_beta   90.00
_cell.angle_gamma   90.00
#
_symmetry.space_group_name_H-M   'P 1'
#
loop_
_entity.id
_entity.type
_entity.pdbx_description
1 polymer ?
#
loop_
_entity_poly.entity_id
_entity_poly.type
_entity_poly.pdbx_seq_one_letter_code
_entity_poly.pdbx_strand_id
1 'polypeptide(L)'
;MTKTDRDYIRQLEKIEQIDINRLEKINIDELEEDELKKLYVVLDKFNEYVYDFVINYYKYIYKSKDYGTNMNLSMLEAHLITDIADNPGITANILAKKWDKTPAFISQRLTSLEKMMI
;
A
#
# COMPACT_ATOMS: atom_id res chain seq x y z
N MET A 1 -20.26 -19.33 2.08
CA MET A 1 -19.08 -18.55 2.47
C MET A 1 -17.85 -19.43 2.32
N THR A 2 -16.89 -19.02 1.48
CA THR A 2 -15.69 -19.82 1.20
C THR A 2 -14.75 -19.82 2.41
N LYS A 3 -13.74 -20.72 2.42
CA LYS A 3 -12.70 -20.72 3.47
C LYS A 3 -11.95 -19.38 3.50
N THR A 4 -11.67 -18.82 2.32
CA THR A 4 -11.02 -17.53 2.12
C THR A 4 -11.84 -16.36 2.67
N ASP A 5 -13.17 -16.39 2.49
CA ASP A 5 -14.05 -15.33 3.02
C ASP A 5 -14.07 -15.33 4.56
N ARG A 6 -14.01 -16.52 5.18
CA ARG A 6 -13.92 -16.66 6.65
C ARG A 6 -12.60 -16.16 7.19
N ASP A 7 -11.49 -16.47 6.51
CA ASP A 7 -10.16 -16.02 6.92
C ASP A 7 -10.00 -14.50 6.78
N TYR A 8 -10.66 -13.89 5.79
CA TYR A 8 -10.69 -12.44 5.60
C TYR A 8 -11.51 -11.72 6.68
N ILE A 9 -12.73 -12.19 6.96
CA ILE A 9 -13.58 -11.63 8.03
C ILE A 9 -12.86 -11.70 9.39
N ARG A 10 -12.19 -12.82 9.68
CA ARG A 10 -11.42 -13.01 10.91
C ARG A 10 -10.21 -12.07 11.03
N GLN A 11 -9.66 -11.58 9.90
CA GLN A 11 -8.61 -10.57 9.91
C GLN A 11 -9.18 -9.17 10.16
N LEU A 12 -10.32 -8.84 9.57
CA LEU A 12 -11.01 -7.56 9.81
C LEU A 12 -11.46 -7.40 11.26
N GLU A 13 -12.02 -8.44 11.86
CA GLU A 13 -12.41 -8.46 13.28
C GLU A 13 -11.22 -8.22 14.23
N LYS A 14 -9.99 -8.59 13.83
CA LYS A 14 -8.78 -8.32 14.62
C LYS A 14 -8.32 -6.87 14.52
N ILE A 15 -8.51 -6.23 13.37
CA ILE A 15 -8.16 -4.83 13.14
C ILE A 15 -9.09 -3.90 13.93
N GLU A 16 -10.38 -4.22 14.01
CA GLU A 16 -11.36 -3.46 14.80
C GLU A 16 -11.05 -3.47 16.31
N GLN A 17 -10.30 -4.45 16.80
CA GLN A 17 -9.90 -4.54 18.21
C GLN A 17 -8.68 -3.66 18.56
N ILE A 18 -8.02 -3.06 17.56
CA ILE A 18 -6.84 -2.22 17.77
C ILE A 18 -7.29 -0.79 18.05
N ASP A 19 -7.40 -0.43 19.33
CA ASP A 19 -7.69 0.94 19.76
C ASP A 19 -6.42 1.80 19.73
N ILE A 20 -6.11 2.37 18.55
CA ILE A 20 -4.94 3.23 18.33
C ILE A 20 -5.00 4.51 19.20
N ASN A 21 -6.21 4.99 19.54
CA ASN A 21 -6.39 6.22 20.33
C ASN A 21 -5.92 6.09 21.77
N ARG A 22 -5.76 4.85 22.27
CA ARG A 22 -5.16 4.60 23.58
C ARG A 22 -3.65 4.82 23.58
N LEU A 23 -2.97 4.63 22.46
CA LEU A 23 -1.51 4.75 22.36
C LEU A 23 -1.05 6.21 22.45
N GLU A 24 -1.83 7.17 21.94
CA GLU A 24 -1.51 8.60 21.97
C GLU A 24 -1.46 9.21 23.37
N LYS A 25 -2.02 8.53 24.38
CA LYS A 25 -2.16 9.04 25.75
C LYS A 25 -1.17 8.43 26.74
N ILE A 26 -0.29 7.54 26.27
CA ILE A 26 0.66 6.84 27.13
C ILE A 26 1.90 7.69 27.32
N ASN A 27 2.17 8.11 28.56
CA ASN A 27 3.48 8.63 28.93
C ASN A 27 4.42 7.46 29.29
N ILE A 28 5.36 7.15 28.41
CA ILE A 28 6.29 6.02 28.56
C ILE A 28 7.16 6.19 29.81
N ASP A 29 7.50 7.43 30.17
CA ASP A 29 8.40 7.75 31.28
C ASP A 29 7.75 7.53 32.67
N GLU A 30 6.43 7.36 32.71
CA GLU A 30 5.65 7.12 33.93
C GLU A 30 5.29 5.65 34.15
N LEU A 31 5.68 4.75 33.23
CA LEU A 31 5.35 3.34 33.32
C LEU A 31 6.36 2.57 34.17
N GLU A 32 5.84 1.67 35.00
CA GLU A 32 6.68 0.67 35.67
C GLU A 32 7.24 -0.34 34.66
N GLU A 33 8.36 -1.00 34.99
CA GLU A 33 9.06 -1.90 34.06
C GLU A 33 8.14 -3.01 33.49
N ASP A 34 7.24 -3.53 34.32
CA ASP A 34 6.30 -4.59 33.94
C ASP A 34 5.20 -4.09 32.99
N GLU A 35 4.80 -2.83 33.14
CA GLU A 35 3.80 -2.18 32.29
C GLU A 35 4.41 -1.83 30.93
N LEU A 36 5.65 -1.35 30.95
CA LEU A 36 6.44 -1.09 29.75
C LEU A 36 6.61 -2.35 28.90
N LYS A 37 6.94 -3.50 29.52
CA LYS A 37 7.03 -4.80 28.83
C LYS A 37 5.71 -5.20 28.18
N LYS A 38 4.59 -5.03 28.88
CA LYS A 38 3.26 -5.33 28.32
C LYS A 38 2.92 -4.42 27.14
N LEU A 39 3.28 -3.14 27.22
CA LEU A 39 3.11 -2.20 26.13
C LEU A 39 3.91 -2.60 24.90
N TYR A 40 5.17 -2.98 25.04
CA TYR A 40 5.99 -3.47 23.93
C TYR A 40 5.35 -4.66 23.22
N VAL A 41 4.83 -5.65 23.96
CA VAL A 41 4.14 -6.80 23.35
C VAL A 41 2.92 -6.38 22.52
N VAL A 42 2.17 -5.37 22.98
CA VAL A 42 1.02 -4.85 22.23
C VAL A 42 1.48 -4.10 20.98
N LEU A 43 2.51 -3.26 21.10
CA LEU A 43 3.06 -2.48 19.99
C LEU A 43 3.69 -3.37 18.91
N ASP A 44 4.42 -4.41 19.30
CA ASP A 44 5.02 -5.37 18.36
C ASP A 44 3.93 -6.06 17.54
N LYS A 45 2.87 -6.52 18.21
CA LYS A 45 1.73 -7.13 17.53
C LYS A 45 0.99 -6.16 16.60
N PHE A 46 0.87 -4.90 17.01
CA PHE A 46 0.33 -3.86 16.12
C PHE A 46 1.22 -3.67 14.88
N ASN A 47 2.52 -3.56 15.09
CA ASN A 47 3.50 -3.40 14.01
C ASN A 47 3.48 -4.58 13.02
N GLU A 48 3.27 -5.82 13.49
CA GLU A 48 3.06 -6.98 12.62
C GLU A 48 1.88 -6.75 11.66
N TYR A 49 0.74 -6.27 12.17
CA TYR A 49 -0.43 -5.97 11.32
C TYR A 49 -0.15 -4.85 10.32
N VAL A 50 0.55 -3.79 10.74
CA VAL A 50 0.96 -2.70 9.84
C VAL A 50 1.87 -3.24 8.73
N TYR A 51 2.83 -4.08 9.09
CA TYR A 51 3.76 -4.68 8.13
C TYR A 51 3.03 -5.56 7.10
N ASP A 52 2.14 -6.43 7.58
CA ASP A 52 1.30 -7.27 6.72
C ASP A 52 0.42 -6.44 5.79
N PHE A 53 -0.18 -5.37 6.32
CA PHE A 53 -0.96 -4.43 5.51
C PHE A 53 -0.10 -3.80 4.41
N VAL A 54 1.07 -3.25 4.76
CA VAL A 54 1.97 -2.60 3.79
C VAL A 54 2.37 -3.58 2.68
N ILE A 55 2.76 -4.81 3.03
CA ILE A 55 3.14 -5.83 2.03
C ILE A 55 1.96 -6.20 1.13
N ASN A 56 0.80 -6.45 1.71
CA ASN A 56 -0.37 -6.88 0.94
C ASN A 56 -0.91 -5.75 0.06
N TYR A 57 -0.92 -4.52 0.56
CA TYR A 57 -1.30 -3.35 -0.22
C TYR A 57 -0.31 -3.06 -1.35
N TYR A 58 1.00 -3.18 -1.09
CA TYR A 58 2.02 -3.11 -2.13
C TYR A 58 1.74 -4.12 -3.25
N LYS A 59 1.53 -5.40 -2.91
CA LYS A 59 1.16 -6.44 -3.90
C LYS A 59 -0.12 -6.09 -4.67
N TYR A 60 -1.11 -5.53 -3.99
CA TYR A 60 -2.37 -5.10 -4.59
C TYR A 60 -2.19 -3.97 -5.61
N ILE A 61 -1.33 -2.99 -5.34
CA ILE A 61 -1.00 -1.89 -6.28
C ILE A 61 -0.43 -2.45 -7.59
N TYR A 62 0.45 -3.45 -7.51
CA TYR A 62 1.10 -4.03 -8.70
C TYR A 62 0.30 -5.13 -9.39
N LYS A 63 -0.80 -5.60 -8.79
CA LYS A 63 -1.67 -6.59 -9.43
C LYS A 63 -2.42 -5.91 -10.58
N SER A 64 -2.24 -6.43 -11.79
CA SER A 64 -2.96 -5.96 -12.97
C SER A 64 -4.45 -6.27 -12.87
N LYS A 65 -5.29 -5.27 -13.20
CA LYS A 65 -6.76 -5.35 -13.19
C LYS A 65 -7.30 -4.39 -14.25
N ASP A 66 -8.50 -4.67 -14.71
CA ASP A 66 -9.25 -3.76 -15.57
C ASP A 66 -9.87 -2.66 -14.72
N TYR A 67 -9.54 -1.41 -15.05
CA TYR A 67 -10.09 -0.20 -14.41
C TYR A 67 -11.21 0.44 -15.24
N GLY A 68 -11.90 -0.35 -16.07
CA GLY A 68 -12.92 0.14 -17.01
C GLY A 68 -12.35 0.60 -18.34
N THR A 69 -11.13 0.17 -18.67
CA THR A 69 -10.39 0.54 -19.89
C THR A 69 -10.25 -0.63 -20.87
N ASN A 70 -10.72 -1.83 -20.51
CA ASN A 70 -10.45 -3.09 -21.21
C ASN A 70 -8.95 -3.44 -21.29
N MET A 71 -8.10 -2.75 -20.50
CA MET A 71 -6.68 -3.03 -20.37
C MET A 71 -6.39 -3.52 -18.95
N ASN A 72 -5.63 -4.60 -18.83
CA ASN A 72 -5.15 -5.07 -17.54
C ASN A 72 -3.93 -4.25 -17.11
N LEU A 73 -4.17 -3.22 -16.30
CA LEU A 73 -3.13 -2.30 -15.81
C LEU A 73 -2.84 -2.57 -14.34
N SER A 74 -1.59 -2.41 -13.92
CA SER A 74 -1.29 -2.16 -12.51
C SER A 74 -1.83 -0.79 -12.09
N MET A 75 -2.05 -0.57 -10.79
CA MET A 75 -2.47 0.74 -10.28
C MET A 75 -1.42 1.82 -10.58
N LEU A 76 -0.13 1.48 -10.57
CA LEU A 76 0.93 2.41 -10.97
C LEU A 76 0.78 2.81 -12.46
N GLU A 77 0.54 1.86 -13.35
CA GLU A 77 0.34 2.16 -14.77
C GLU A 77 -0.89 3.03 -15.01
N ALA A 78 -2.01 2.77 -14.32
CA ALA A 78 -3.19 3.63 -14.38
C ALA A 78 -2.89 5.07 -13.92
N HIS A 79 -2.13 5.23 -12.84
CA HIS A 79 -1.70 6.54 -12.39
C HIS A 79 -0.72 7.24 -13.33
N LEU A 80 0.22 6.51 -13.96
CA LEU A 80 1.12 7.10 -14.97
C LEU A 80 0.33 7.65 -16.16
N ILE A 81 -0.69 6.94 -16.63
CA ILE A 81 -1.57 7.43 -17.70
C ILE A 81 -2.30 8.70 -17.25
N THR A 82 -2.84 8.71 -16.03
CA THR A 82 -3.56 9.87 -15.48
C THR A 82 -2.63 11.09 -15.37
N ASP A 83 -1.41 10.89 -14.88
CA ASP A 83 -0.40 11.95 -14.77
C ASP A 83 -0.02 12.57 -16.11
N ILE A 84 0.07 11.75 -17.16
CA ILE A 84 0.34 12.19 -18.53
C ILE A 84 -0.87 12.93 -19.11
N ALA A 85 -2.09 12.43 -18.87
CA ALA A 85 -3.32 13.07 -19.33
C ALA A 85 -3.51 14.45 -18.69
N ASP A 86 -3.25 14.57 -17.39
CA ASP A 86 -3.34 15.82 -16.63
C ASP A 86 -2.20 16.80 -17.00
N ASN A 87 -1.05 16.28 -17.44
CA ASN A 87 0.14 17.08 -17.77
C ASN A 87 0.77 16.65 -19.11
N PRO A 88 0.16 16.99 -20.26
CA PRO A 88 0.70 16.63 -21.56
C PRO A 88 2.15 17.13 -21.74
N GLY A 89 3.04 16.25 -22.19
CA GLY A 89 4.47 16.55 -22.35
C GLY A 89 5.32 16.34 -21.07
N ILE A 90 4.74 15.84 -19.97
CA ILE A 90 5.51 15.42 -18.80
C ILE A 90 6.59 14.38 -19.19
N THR A 91 7.76 14.50 -18.57
CA THR A 91 8.90 13.62 -18.90
C THR A 91 8.98 12.41 -17.98
N ALA A 92 9.57 11.32 -18.46
CA ALA A 92 9.82 10.12 -17.66
C ALA A 92 10.64 10.42 -16.38
N ASN A 93 11.54 11.42 -16.41
CA ASN A 93 12.31 11.84 -15.24
C ASN A 93 11.44 12.51 -14.16
N ILE A 94 10.43 13.29 -14.55
CA ILE A 94 9.50 13.92 -13.59
C ILE A 94 8.60 12.84 -12.97
N LEU A 95 8.08 11.92 -13.79
CA LEU A 95 7.29 10.77 -13.33
C LEU A 95 8.10 9.89 -12.36
N ALA A 96 9.37 9.61 -12.68
CA ALA A 96 10.26 8.82 -11.83
C ALA A 96 10.41 9.43 -10.42
N LYS A 97 10.61 10.75 -10.34
CA LYS A 97 10.68 11.46 -9.05
C LYS A 97 9.35 11.39 -8.30
N LYS A 98 8.22 11.60 -8.98
CA LYS A 98 6.89 11.60 -8.34
C LYS A 98 6.54 10.26 -7.71
N TRP A 99 6.87 9.16 -8.39
CA TRP A 99 6.51 7.80 -7.96
C TRP A 99 7.60 7.07 -7.18
N ASP A 100 8.69 7.78 -6.84
CA ASP A 100 9.89 7.23 -6.19
C ASP A 100 10.40 5.95 -6.90
N LYS A 101 10.68 6.10 -8.20
CA LYS A 101 11.18 5.03 -9.08
C LYS A 101 12.38 5.50 -9.88
N THR A 102 13.09 4.56 -10.48
CA THR A 102 14.18 4.89 -11.40
C THR A 102 13.61 5.31 -12.77
N PRO A 103 14.30 6.21 -13.51
CA PRO A 103 13.90 6.56 -14.87
C PRO A 103 13.78 5.34 -15.78
N ALA A 104 14.69 4.36 -15.64
CA ALA A 104 14.66 3.12 -16.42
C ALA A 104 13.39 2.29 -16.17
N PHE A 105 12.96 2.17 -14.90
CA PHE A 105 11.73 1.46 -14.54
C PHE A 105 10.49 2.14 -15.16
N ILE A 106 10.42 3.48 -15.06
CA ILE A 106 9.32 4.24 -15.68
C ILE A 106 9.32 4.09 -17.20
N SER A 107 10.48 4.27 -17.86
CA SER A 107 10.57 4.14 -19.31
C SER A 107 10.13 2.76 -19.80
N GLN A 108 10.52 1.68 -19.11
CA GLN A 108 10.09 0.33 -19.46
C GLN A 108 8.57 0.18 -19.38
N ARG A 109 7.93 0.77 -18.37
CA ARG A 109 6.47 0.76 -18.20
C ARG A 109 5.77 1.56 -19.27
N LEU A 110 6.27 2.75 -19.60
CA LEU A 110 5.74 3.57 -20.69
C LEU A 110 5.81 2.86 -22.04
N THR A 111 6.93 2.23 -22.38
CA THR A 111 7.04 1.41 -23.60
C THR A 111 6.05 0.25 -23.63
N SER A 112 5.77 -0.37 -22.47
CA SER A 112 4.76 -1.43 -22.38
C SER A 112 3.34 -0.88 -22.60
N LEU A 113 3.03 0.28 -22.04
CA LEU A 113 1.74 0.94 -22.18
C LEU A 113 1.49 1.38 -23.63
N GLU A 114 2.48 1.98 -24.28
CA GLU A 114 2.38 2.38 -25.70
C GLU A 114 2.05 1.17 -26.58
N LYS A 115 2.68 0.01 -26.35
CA LYS A 115 2.40 -1.23 -27.09
C LYS A 115 1.01 -1.79 -26.88
N MET A 116 0.34 -1.49 -25.76
CA MET A 116 -1.02 -1.95 -25.50
C MET A 116 -2.09 -1.09 -26.19
N MET A 117 -1.71 0.12 -26.61
CA MET A 117 -2.62 1.13 -27.18
C MET A 117 -2.55 1.18 -28.72
N ILE A 118 -1.68 0.38 -29.34
CA ILE A 118 -1.43 0.32 -30.79
C ILE A 118 -1.89 -1.04 -31.32
#